data_AF-A0A1H8AW24-F1
#
_entry.id   AF-A0A1H8AW24-F1
#
_cell.length_a   1.000
_cell.length_b   1.000
_cell.length_c   1.000
_cell.angle_alpha   90.00
_cell.angle_beta   90.00
_cell.angle_gamma   90.00
#
_symmetry.space_group_name_H-M   'P 1'
#
loop_
_entity.id
_entity.type
_entity.pdbx_description
1 polymer ?
#
loop_
_entity_poly.entity_id
_entity_poly.type
_entity_poly.pdbx_seq_one_letter_code
_entity_poly.pdbx_strand_id
1 'polypeptide(L)'
;MLFKILFYIRYYRKKVKFLLQRLFKKKYVVYHLFPFNTLKVTLKDEDVHELYQICEILDKHGIHYRLTDGLALGLYREHHFIRHDNDFDFDLMDFDALDVLKEEMLQRGYKVGREAYFLEKLQQIVFYNKDSLIVDFSIWFREDGVLKHYGEEHFVRIQELKYFETLTDYECYGYTFKLPGHMEDWLVKRFGEDWRVPKTYKGDWKQECKDIHRFFTWLIVGIVLSTYQVSYAQEIGWEVNARGFFNNLEGKKSSYRQANTYAGFRIQPQVSLGVKENTHQLVAGYDALIDWGGENYLDKEGFLAYYKYQNQYLRVLLGKYPRRLMVEEMPEYLICDSIQIYRPNMTGFDFLYKTKSGYIEAFLDWTSKRGADSREQFMAGGMIQFNVGGFLLGANGYYYHYALEFGGESYKVHTMHDNTMIHPYVGRNFKLSATTDSLGVRVGTIINFDRDRGLEKQPQARMGFLGEAGLRWKKWGVNETFYWGAGLQRLGADGFGEYYWGDPFYRSPIYNRTDLSYLITFDRYATLKVGFIIHITDKGVQTSQLLTLIASLPGKK
;
A
#
# COMPACT_ATOMS: atom_id res chain seq x y z
N MET A 1 -24.37 28.69 15.94
CA MET A 1 -24.97 27.54 16.66
C MET A 1 -24.60 26.19 16.01
N LEU A 2 -24.77 26.02 14.70
CA LEU A 2 -24.45 24.78 13.96
C LEU A 2 -23.00 24.28 14.10
N PHE A 3 -22.00 25.17 14.00
CA PHE A 3 -20.58 24.81 14.14
C PHE A 3 -20.23 24.25 15.53
N LYS A 4 -20.81 24.80 16.61
CA LYS A 4 -20.61 24.27 17.97
C LYS A 4 -21.18 22.86 18.10
N ILE A 5 -22.38 22.62 17.57
CA ILE A 5 -23.03 21.31 17.58
C ILE A 5 -22.18 20.27 16.83
N LEU A 6 -21.70 20.61 15.61
CA LEU A 6 -20.83 19.73 14.83
C LEU A 6 -19.50 19.43 15.53
N PHE A 7 -18.92 20.40 16.23
CA PHE A 7 -17.73 20.17 17.05
C PHE A 7 -17.99 19.17 18.18
N TYR A 8 -19.08 19.35 18.94
CA TYR A 8 -19.43 18.42 20.03
C TYR A 8 -19.73 17.01 19.52
N ILE A 9 -20.41 16.86 18.38
CA ILE A 9 -20.61 15.54 17.74
C ILE A 9 -19.26 14.89 17.42
N ARG A 10 -18.34 15.65 16.79
CA ARG A 10 -16.98 15.16 16.49
C ARG A 10 -16.20 14.82 17.75
N TYR A 11 -16.32 15.63 18.80
CA TYR A 11 -15.72 15.42 20.11
C TYR A 11 -16.16 14.09 20.73
N TYR A 12 -17.47 13.88 20.90
CA TYR A 12 -17.99 12.64 21.49
C TYR A 12 -17.62 11.42 20.64
N ARG A 13 -17.72 11.51 19.30
CA ARG A 13 -17.33 10.42 18.40
C ARG A 13 -15.85 10.04 18.56
N LYS A 14 -14.94 11.02 18.59
CA LYS A 14 -13.50 10.77 18.78
C LYS A 14 -13.20 10.23 20.17
N LYS A 15 -13.87 10.74 21.21
CA LYS A 15 -13.70 10.29 22.60
C LYS A 15 -14.17 8.84 22.78
N VAL A 16 -15.33 8.47 22.24
CA VAL A 16 -15.82 7.07 22.27
C VAL A 16 -14.88 6.15 21.51
N LYS A 17 -14.44 6.53 20.30
CA LYS A 17 -13.45 5.74 19.53
C LYS A 17 -12.17 5.51 20.34
N PHE A 18 -11.62 6.56 20.95
CA PHE A 18 -10.43 6.48 21.77
C PHE A 18 -10.61 5.53 22.97
N LEU A 19 -11.72 5.66 23.71
CA LEU A 19 -12.04 4.78 24.84
C LEU A 19 -12.19 3.32 24.42
N LEU A 20 -12.87 3.05 23.30
CA LEU A 20 -13.00 1.69 22.76
C LEU A 20 -11.64 1.12 22.35
N GLN A 21 -10.79 1.91 21.68
CA GLN A 21 -9.45 1.46 21.29
C GLN A 21 -8.58 1.11 22.51
N ARG A 22 -8.69 1.88 23.61
CA ARG A 22 -8.04 1.55 24.89
C ARG A 22 -8.62 0.29 25.52
N LEU A 23 -9.95 0.14 25.55
CA LEU A 23 -10.62 -1.05 26.08
C LEU A 23 -10.18 -2.33 25.35
N PHE A 24 -10.04 -2.26 24.03
CA PHE A 24 -9.57 -3.39 23.20
C PHE A 24 -8.04 -3.52 23.15
N LYS A 25 -7.29 -2.79 23.99
CA LYS A 25 -5.82 -2.85 24.08
C LYS A 25 -5.12 -2.78 22.72
N LYS A 26 -5.57 -1.90 21.84
CA LYS A 26 -4.89 -1.71 20.55
C LYS A 26 -3.44 -1.26 20.79
N LYS A 27 -2.52 -1.74 19.96
CA LYS A 27 -1.08 -1.44 20.06
C LYS A 27 -0.78 0.06 20.08
N TYR A 28 -1.46 0.84 19.24
CA TYR A 28 -1.37 2.29 19.23
C TYR A 28 -2.78 2.89 19.30
N VAL A 29 -2.96 3.89 20.16
CA VAL A 29 -4.23 4.55 20.42
C VAL A 29 -4.03 6.05 20.52
N VAL A 30 -4.82 6.83 19.78
CA VAL A 30 -4.70 8.29 19.77
C VAL A 30 -6.05 8.98 19.86
N TYR A 31 -6.14 9.96 20.76
CA TYR A 31 -7.14 11.00 20.75
C TYR A 31 -6.48 12.26 20.17
N HIS A 32 -7.13 12.94 19.23
CA HIS A 32 -6.62 14.18 18.63
C HIS A 32 -7.80 15.04 18.16
N LEU A 33 -8.04 16.19 18.79
CA LEU A 33 -9.05 17.15 18.37
C LEU A 33 -8.80 18.55 18.96
N PHE A 34 -8.65 19.53 18.07
CA PHE A 34 -8.57 20.95 18.42
C PHE A 34 -9.80 21.70 17.88
N PRO A 35 -10.28 22.75 18.57
CA PRO A 35 -11.40 23.58 18.12
C PRO A 35 -11.00 24.65 17.08
N PHE A 36 -9.72 24.71 16.70
CA PHE A 36 -9.15 25.64 15.73
C PHE A 36 -8.17 24.95 14.79
N ASN A 37 -7.72 25.66 13.75
CA ASN A 37 -6.67 25.17 12.86
C ASN A 37 -5.30 25.45 13.50
N THR A 38 -4.63 24.40 13.96
CA THR A 38 -3.34 24.49 14.65
C THR A 38 -2.27 25.14 13.78
N LEU A 39 -2.26 24.92 12.46
CA LEU A 39 -1.28 25.50 11.53
C LEU A 39 -1.41 27.03 11.35
N LYS A 40 -2.48 27.65 11.87
CA LYS A 40 -2.68 29.10 11.84
C LYS A 40 -2.31 29.79 13.16
N VAL A 41 -1.92 29.03 14.18
CA VAL A 41 -1.40 29.55 15.43
C VAL A 41 0.04 29.98 15.20
N THR A 42 0.47 31.06 15.85
CA THR A 42 1.85 31.54 15.85
C THR A 42 2.20 32.02 17.25
N LEU A 43 3.35 31.61 17.76
CA LEU A 43 3.86 32.10 19.03
C LEU A 43 4.22 33.59 18.93
N LYS A 44 4.00 34.31 20.02
CA LYS A 44 4.40 35.71 20.19
C LYS A 44 5.38 35.82 21.35
N ASP A 45 6.22 36.83 21.31
CA ASP A 45 7.22 37.06 22.36
C ASP A 45 6.59 37.17 23.76
N GLU A 46 5.36 37.69 23.86
CA GLU A 46 4.65 37.77 25.14
C GLU A 46 4.26 36.39 25.72
N ASP A 47 4.18 35.35 24.89
CA ASP A 47 3.84 33.99 25.32
C ASP A 47 4.98 33.36 26.16
N VAL A 48 6.18 33.96 26.18
CA VAL A 48 7.32 33.46 26.97
C VAL A 48 7.05 33.42 28.48
N HIS A 49 6.20 34.31 28.97
CA HIS A 49 5.80 34.27 30.38
C HIS A 49 5.01 33.00 30.69
N GLU A 50 4.13 32.58 29.79
CA GLU A 50 3.37 31.34 29.94
C GLU A 50 4.29 30.11 29.82
N LEU A 51 5.25 30.14 28.89
CA LEU A 51 6.28 29.09 28.78
C LEU A 51 7.03 28.91 30.11
N TYR A 52 7.50 30.01 30.70
CA TYR A 52 8.23 29.98 31.96
C TYR A 52 7.37 29.47 33.13
N GLN A 53 6.10 29.89 33.20
CA GLN A 53 5.20 29.40 34.24
C GLN A 53 4.89 27.89 34.11
N ILE A 54 4.97 27.31 32.90
CA ILE A 54 4.86 25.86 32.71
C ILE A 54 6.14 25.18 33.20
N CYS A 55 7.32 25.73 32.90
CA CYS A 55 8.59 25.27 33.47
C CYS A 55 8.56 25.21 35.00
N GLU A 56 8.05 26.26 35.66
CA GLU A 56 7.92 26.29 37.13
C GLU A 56 7.01 25.18 37.68
N ILE A 57 5.94 24.80 36.95
CA ILE A 57 5.09 23.66 37.35
C ILE A 57 5.88 22.36 37.30
N LEU A 58 6.63 22.14 36.22
CA LEU A 58 7.41 20.93 36.05
C LEU A 58 8.49 20.83 37.14
N ASP A 59 9.20 21.91 37.41
CA ASP A 59 10.20 21.99 38.47
C ASP A 59 9.57 21.79 39.86
N LYS A 60 8.43 22.42 40.16
CA LYS A 60 7.69 22.27 41.43
C LYS A 60 7.34 20.82 41.74
N HIS A 61 7.00 20.04 40.72
CA HIS A 61 6.63 18.62 40.85
C HIS A 61 7.81 17.66 40.62
N GLY A 62 9.03 18.17 40.46
CA GLY A 62 10.22 17.34 40.21
C GLY A 62 10.16 16.57 38.90
N ILE A 63 9.39 17.04 37.92
CA ILE A 63 9.27 16.41 36.61
C ILE A 63 10.51 16.77 35.80
N HIS A 64 11.28 15.76 35.38
CA HIS A 64 12.45 15.97 34.54
C HIS A 64 12.03 16.30 33.10
N TYR A 65 12.42 17.48 32.63
CA TYR A 65 12.07 17.97 31.30
C TYR A 65 13.21 18.73 30.62
N ARG A 66 13.06 18.92 29.31
CA ARG A 66 13.79 19.92 28.52
C ARG A 66 12.86 20.51 27.46
N LEU A 67 13.16 21.72 27.00
CA LEU A 67 12.53 22.25 25.79
C LEU A 67 13.12 21.53 24.57
N THR A 68 12.34 21.37 23.51
CA THR A 68 12.78 20.58 22.34
C THR A 68 12.29 21.18 21.03
N ASP A 69 12.53 20.47 19.94
CA ASP A 69 12.01 20.75 18.60
C ASP A 69 12.15 22.24 18.18
N GLY A 70 11.10 22.85 17.59
CA GLY A 70 11.16 24.21 17.05
C GLY A 70 11.44 25.27 18.12
N LEU A 71 10.91 25.04 19.32
CA LEU A 71 11.09 25.90 20.48
C LEU A 71 12.56 26.01 20.89
N ALA A 72 13.25 24.88 21.07
CA ALA A 72 14.67 24.88 21.45
C ALA A 72 15.56 25.48 20.35
N LEU A 73 15.24 25.21 19.07
CA LEU A 73 15.95 25.80 17.93
C LEU A 73 15.78 27.33 17.90
N GLY A 74 14.57 27.84 18.12
CA GLY A 74 14.29 29.29 18.14
C GLY A 74 15.08 29.99 19.24
N LEU A 75 14.95 29.50 20.48
CA LEU A 75 15.67 30.07 21.61
C LEU A 75 17.18 30.09 21.38
N TYR A 76 17.75 28.99 20.86
CA TYR A 76 19.20 28.87 20.69
C TYR A 76 19.76 29.64 19.47
N ARG A 77 19.06 29.60 18.32
CA ARG A 77 19.54 30.18 17.05
C ARG A 77 19.12 31.63 16.88
N GLU A 78 17.87 31.93 17.17
CA GLU A 78 17.25 33.22 16.86
C GLU A 78 17.20 34.14 18.09
N HIS A 79 17.44 33.60 19.29
CA HIS A 79 17.24 34.29 20.56
C HIS A 79 15.79 34.82 20.73
N HIS A 80 14.84 34.22 20.02
CA HIS A 80 13.40 34.50 20.05
C HIS A 80 12.62 33.27 19.52
N PHE A 81 11.28 33.32 19.53
CA PHE A 81 10.48 32.24 18.94
C PHE A 81 10.58 32.26 17.41
N ILE A 82 10.68 31.10 16.78
CA ILE A 82 10.66 31.03 15.31
C ILE A 82 9.31 31.55 14.82
N ARG A 83 9.35 32.49 13.87
CA ARG A 83 8.16 33.25 13.39
C ARG A 83 6.96 32.37 12.97
N HIS A 84 7.23 31.18 12.44
CA HIS A 84 6.22 30.25 11.95
C HIS A 84 5.97 29.06 12.90
N ASP A 85 6.52 29.12 14.12
CA ASP A 85 6.29 28.10 15.15
C ASP A 85 4.98 28.37 15.90
N ASN A 86 4.33 27.31 16.37
CA ASN A 86 2.93 27.37 16.79
C ASN A 86 2.62 26.64 18.10
N ASP A 87 3.62 26.07 18.75
CA ASP A 87 3.51 25.21 19.92
C ASP A 87 4.73 25.32 20.82
N PHE A 88 4.54 25.01 22.11
CA PHE A 88 5.62 24.79 23.05
C PHE A 88 5.92 23.30 23.15
N ASP A 89 7.11 22.88 22.74
CA ASP A 89 7.52 21.49 22.78
C ASP A 89 8.38 21.18 24.01
N PHE A 90 7.94 20.20 24.80
CA PHE A 90 8.63 19.66 25.95
C PHE A 90 8.92 18.17 25.75
N ASP A 91 10.15 17.76 26.05
CA ASP A 91 10.50 16.35 26.22
C ASP A 91 10.51 15.99 27.70
N LEU A 92 9.79 14.94 28.07
CA LEU A 92 9.78 14.35 29.42
C LEU A 92 10.46 12.98 29.37
N MET A 93 11.34 12.69 30.33
CA MET A 93 12.05 11.39 30.40
C MET A 93 11.45 10.51 31.50
N ASP A 94 11.12 9.26 31.14
CA ASP A 94 10.59 8.22 32.04
C ASP A 94 9.41 8.70 32.92
N PHE A 95 8.54 9.53 32.34
CA PHE A 95 7.44 10.23 33.02
C PHE A 95 6.29 9.31 33.45
N ASP A 96 5.87 9.44 34.71
CA ASP A 96 4.74 8.71 35.31
C ASP A 96 3.71 9.59 36.05
N ALA A 97 3.94 10.91 36.16
CA ALA A 97 3.10 11.85 36.91
C ALA A 97 1.96 12.49 36.08
N LEU A 98 1.28 11.70 35.24
CA LEU A 98 0.26 12.21 34.29
C LEU A 98 -0.89 12.95 34.97
N ASP A 99 -1.40 12.42 36.07
CA ASP A 99 -2.57 12.99 36.74
C ASP A 99 -2.25 14.36 37.35
N VAL A 100 -1.04 14.52 37.90
CA VAL A 100 -0.54 15.80 38.43
C VAL A 100 -0.43 16.84 37.33
N LEU A 101 0.21 16.49 36.21
CA LEU A 101 0.35 17.40 35.06
C LEU A 101 -1.02 17.80 34.49
N LYS A 102 -1.94 16.83 34.35
CA LYS A 102 -3.30 17.12 33.90
C LYS A 102 -4.03 18.06 34.85
N GLU A 103 -3.93 17.83 36.15
CA GLU A 103 -4.59 18.67 37.15
C GLU A 103 -4.10 20.13 37.07
N GLU A 104 -2.78 20.36 37.11
CA GLU A 104 -2.17 21.70 37.03
C GLU A 104 -2.56 22.43 35.73
N MET A 105 -2.48 21.73 34.59
CA MET A 105 -2.85 22.32 33.29
C MET A 105 -4.35 22.64 33.21
N LEU A 106 -5.23 21.74 33.67
CA LEU A 106 -6.68 21.96 33.65
C LEU A 106 -7.11 23.09 34.58
N GLN A 107 -6.50 23.21 35.78
CA GLN A 107 -6.76 24.31 36.72
C GLN A 107 -6.41 25.67 36.11
N ARG A 108 -5.40 25.73 35.23
CA ARG A 108 -5.00 26.93 34.48
C ARG A 108 -5.82 27.18 33.21
N GLY A 109 -6.87 26.40 32.98
CA GLY A 109 -7.79 26.59 31.87
C GLY A 109 -7.35 25.97 30.55
N TYR A 110 -6.31 25.14 30.56
CA TYR A 110 -5.97 24.30 29.41
C TYR A 110 -6.97 23.16 29.24
N LYS A 111 -7.01 22.59 28.05
CA LYS A 111 -7.80 21.42 27.69
C LYS A 111 -6.93 20.45 26.91
N VAL A 112 -7.21 19.16 27.06
CA VAL A 112 -6.51 18.11 26.31
C VAL A 112 -6.93 18.17 24.83
N GLY A 113 -5.96 18.45 23.95
CA GLY A 113 -6.09 18.42 22.50
C GLY A 113 -5.69 17.06 21.91
N ARG A 114 -4.67 16.42 22.48
CA ARG A 114 -4.19 15.10 22.04
C ARG A 114 -3.74 14.23 23.20
N GLU A 115 -3.97 12.92 23.10
CA GLU A 115 -3.26 11.91 23.87
C GLU A 115 -2.87 10.75 22.94
N ALA A 116 -1.62 10.30 22.98
CA ALA A 116 -1.13 9.16 22.22
C ALA A 116 -0.57 8.09 23.16
N TYR A 117 -0.96 6.84 22.95
CA TYR A 117 -0.50 5.68 23.72
C TYR A 117 0.06 4.61 22.79
N PHE A 118 1.16 4.00 23.21
CA PHE A 118 1.77 2.84 22.55
C PHE A 118 1.97 1.76 23.59
N LEU A 119 1.44 0.55 23.33
CA LEU A 119 1.44 -0.57 24.27
C LEU A 119 0.97 -0.16 25.68
N GLU A 120 -0.16 0.56 25.74
CA GLU A 120 -0.78 1.09 26.95
C GLU A 120 0.04 2.17 27.71
N LYS A 121 1.28 2.47 27.30
CA LYS A 121 2.09 3.56 27.86
C LYS A 121 1.80 4.89 27.15
N LEU A 122 1.64 5.97 27.90
CA LEU A 122 1.50 7.31 27.35
C LEU A 122 2.80 7.71 26.63
N GLN A 123 2.66 8.16 25.39
CA GLN A 123 3.76 8.61 24.54
C GLN A 123 3.74 10.13 24.34
N GLN A 124 2.55 10.72 24.26
CA GLN A 124 2.42 12.16 24.12
C GLN A 124 1.10 12.64 24.73
N ILE A 125 1.12 13.82 25.34
CA ILE A 125 -0.08 14.58 25.70
C ILE A 125 0.08 16.02 25.24
N VAL A 126 -0.98 16.56 24.62
CA VAL A 126 -1.01 17.94 24.12
C VAL A 126 -2.15 18.69 24.74
N PHE A 127 -1.85 19.90 25.22
CA PHE A 127 -2.81 20.83 25.80
C PHE A 127 -3.02 22.04 24.90
N TYR A 128 -4.18 22.67 25.00
CA TYR A 128 -4.43 24.00 24.43
C TYR A 128 -5.26 24.87 25.36
N ASN A 129 -5.07 26.19 25.31
CA ASN A 129 -5.86 27.15 26.10
C ASN A 129 -6.86 27.95 25.23
N LYS A 130 -7.53 28.93 25.83
CA LYS A 130 -8.52 29.79 25.17
C LYS A 130 -7.92 30.69 24.07
N ASP A 131 -6.64 31.02 24.18
CA ASP A 131 -5.89 31.89 23.28
C ASP A 131 -5.26 31.08 22.12
N SER A 132 -5.60 29.79 22.04
CA SER A 132 -5.10 28.82 21.06
C SER A 132 -3.61 28.48 21.19
N LEU A 133 -2.97 28.83 22.32
CA LEU A 133 -1.63 28.37 22.66
C LEU A 133 -1.64 26.85 22.82
N ILE A 134 -0.66 26.17 22.25
CA ILE A 134 -0.52 24.71 22.21
C ILE A 134 0.73 24.32 23.01
N VAL A 135 0.63 23.29 23.84
CA VAL A 135 1.74 22.76 24.65
C VAL A 135 1.83 21.25 24.47
N ASP A 136 2.91 20.79 23.87
CA ASP A 136 3.20 19.41 23.52
C ASP A 136 4.18 18.79 24.52
N PHE A 137 3.77 17.73 25.20
CA PHE A 137 4.64 16.93 26.07
C PHE A 137 4.91 15.56 25.43
N SER A 138 6.12 15.38 24.91
CA SER A 138 6.61 14.13 24.32
C SER A 138 7.35 13.32 25.38
N ILE A 139 6.94 12.06 25.58
CA ILE A 139 7.51 11.20 26.61
C ILE A 139 8.49 10.22 25.99
N TRP A 140 9.69 10.16 26.55
CA TRP A 140 10.79 9.31 26.12
C TRP A 140 11.09 8.25 27.16
N PHE A 141 11.30 7.03 26.71
CA PHE A 141 11.56 5.87 27.57
C PHE A 141 12.96 5.32 27.32
N ARG A 142 13.66 4.98 28.39
CA ARG A 142 14.97 4.33 28.31
C ARG A 142 14.81 2.87 27.87
N GLU A 143 15.38 2.54 26.72
CA GLU A 143 15.34 1.19 26.14
C GLU A 143 16.67 0.87 25.44
N ASP A 144 17.32 -0.24 25.79
CA ASP A 144 18.53 -0.74 25.12
C ASP A 144 19.70 0.27 25.06
N GLY A 145 19.84 1.13 26.07
CA GLY A 145 20.90 2.14 26.12
C GLY A 145 20.67 3.35 25.20
N VAL A 146 19.45 3.56 24.72
CA VAL A 146 18.98 4.77 24.03
C VAL A 146 17.63 5.22 24.61
N LEU A 147 17.17 6.40 24.22
CA LEU A 147 15.82 6.89 24.50
C LEU A 147 14.95 6.73 23.27
N LYS A 148 13.75 6.18 23.46
CA LYS A 148 12.77 5.95 22.40
C LYS A 148 11.44 6.64 22.70
N HIS A 149 10.82 7.16 21.66
CA HIS A 149 9.50 7.79 21.72
C HIS A 149 8.62 7.29 20.56
N TYR A 150 7.42 6.81 20.87
CA TYR A 150 6.48 6.21 19.93
C TYR A 150 5.22 7.08 19.75
N GLY A 151 5.40 8.39 19.57
CA GLY A 151 4.30 9.35 19.48
C GLY A 151 3.42 9.21 18.25
N GLU A 152 3.90 8.63 17.15
CA GLU A 152 3.17 8.49 15.88
C GLU A 152 2.97 7.03 15.49
N GLU A 153 1.82 6.72 14.88
CA GLU A 153 1.52 5.35 14.44
C GLU A 153 2.53 4.91 13.39
N HIS A 154 3.18 3.77 13.65
CA HIS A 154 4.21 3.17 12.81
C HIS A 154 5.63 3.78 12.88
N PHE A 155 5.85 4.79 13.71
CA PHE A 155 7.15 5.46 13.84
C PHE A 155 7.73 5.35 15.25
N VAL A 156 9.05 5.45 15.31
CA VAL A 156 9.82 5.58 16.54
C VAL A 156 10.84 6.69 16.34
N ARG A 157 10.97 7.59 17.32
CA ARG A 157 12.11 8.49 17.42
C ARG A 157 13.16 7.87 18.35
N ILE A 158 14.43 7.98 17.99
CA ILE A 158 15.55 7.41 18.78
C ILE A 158 16.62 8.47 18.99
N GLN A 159 16.98 8.71 20.26
CA GLN A 159 18.02 9.66 20.65
C GLN A 159 18.94 9.08 21.73
N GLU A 160 20.16 9.58 21.77
CA GLU A 160 21.20 9.22 22.74
C GLU A 160 20.93 9.87 24.12
N LEU A 161 21.27 9.16 25.20
CA LEU A 161 21.04 9.64 26.58
C LEU A 161 21.75 10.97 26.89
N LYS A 162 22.91 11.22 26.28
CA LYS A 162 23.70 12.44 26.49
C LYS A 162 22.91 13.73 26.23
N TYR A 163 21.86 13.69 25.42
CA TYR A 163 21.02 14.85 25.12
C TYR A 163 19.99 15.16 26.23
N PHE A 164 19.76 14.21 27.15
CA PHE A 164 18.77 14.30 28.23
C PHE A 164 19.41 14.30 29.62
N GLU A 165 20.53 13.58 29.83
CA GLU A 165 21.17 13.45 31.15
C GLU A 165 21.97 14.71 31.53
N THR A 166 22.57 15.37 30.54
CA THR A 166 23.22 16.67 30.72
C THR A 166 22.37 17.70 29.99
N LEU A 167 21.85 18.70 30.69
CA LEU A 167 21.05 19.77 30.08
C LEU A 167 21.89 21.05 29.94
N THR A 168 21.53 21.88 28.97
CA THR A 168 22.15 23.20 28.77
C THR A 168 21.20 24.26 29.33
N ASP A 169 21.61 24.97 30.37
CA ASP A 169 20.89 26.16 30.83
C ASP A 169 21.15 27.30 29.84
N TYR A 170 20.07 27.92 29.35
CA TYR A 170 20.12 28.94 28.33
C TYR A 170 19.27 30.15 28.69
N GLU A 171 19.86 31.34 28.68
CA GLU A 171 19.15 32.59 28.97
C GLU A 171 18.54 33.19 27.70
N CYS A 172 17.22 33.39 27.72
CA CYS A 172 16.48 34.03 26.65
C CYS A 172 15.26 34.75 27.23
N TYR A 173 14.89 35.92 26.70
CA TYR A 173 13.81 36.77 27.24
C TYR A 173 13.92 37.09 28.74
N GLY A 174 15.13 37.05 29.32
CA GLY A 174 15.33 37.27 30.75
C GLY A 174 14.95 36.08 31.64
N TYR A 175 14.68 34.91 31.07
CA TYR A 175 14.44 33.66 31.78
C TYR A 175 15.52 32.63 31.43
N THR A 176 15.76 31.68 32.32
CA THR A 176 16.65 30.53 32.09
C THR A 176 15.83 29.30 31.72
N PHE A 177 16.17 28.66 30.60
CA PHE A 177 15.50 27.46 30.11
C PHE A 177 16.45 26.28 30.01
N LYS A 178 15.91 25.08 30.25
CA LYS A 178 16.63 23.80 30.12
C LYS A 178 16.53 23.29 28.68
N LEU A 179 17.62 23.35 27.93
CA LEU A 179 17.74 22.85 26.56
C LEU A 179 18.46 21.49 26.53
N PRO A 180 18.40 20.76 25.39
CA PRO A 180 19.19 19.56 25.18
C PRO A 180 20.68 19.75 25.50
N GLY A 181 21.30 18.72 26.09
CA GLY A 181 22.75 18.64 26.18
C GLY A 181 23.39 18.56 24.80
N HIS A 182 24.65 18.97 24.69
CA HIS A 182 25.39 18.94 23.42
C HIS A 182 24.59 19.60 22.27
N MET A 183 24.09 20.81 22.52
CA MET A 183 23.03 21.44 21.73
C MET A 183 23.28 21.40 20.21
N GLU A 184 24.48 21.76 19.73
CA GLU A 184 24.75 21.75 18.29
C GLU A 184 24.73 20.34 17.67
N ASP A 185 25.25 19.34 18.40
CA ASP A 185 25.23 17.94 17.98
C ASP A 185 23.78 17.41 17.94
N TRP A 186 22.97 17.75 18.95
CA TRP A 186 21.55 17.45 18.95
C TRP A 186 20.81 18.14 17.79
N LEU A 187 21.12 19.40 17.47
CA LEU A 187 20.53 20.13 16.35
C LEU A 187 20.87 19.49 15.00
N VAL A 188 22.12 19.06 14.80
CA VAL A 188 22.51 18.29 13.60
C VAL A 188 21.74 16.97 13.52
N LYS A 189 21.61 16.25 14.64
CA LYS A 189 20.85 15.00 14.72
C LYS A 189 19.36 15.19 14.43
N ARG A 190 18.76 16.29 14.88
CA ARG A 190 17.31 16.56 14.78
C ARG A 190 16.89 17.21 13.46
N PHE A 191 17.67 18.18 12.98
CA PHE A 191 17.34 19.03 11.82
C PHE A 191 18.30 18.84 10.65
N GLY A 192 19.55 18.43 10.90
CA GLY A 192 20.59 18.29 9.87
C GLY A 192 21.71 19.32 9.96
N GLU A 193 22.75 19.13 9.17
CA GLU A 193 23.90 20.06 9.07
C GLU A 193 23.50 21.50 8.70
N ASP A 194 22.37 21.67 8.02
CA ASP A 194 21.81 22.93 7.57
C ASP A 194 20.93 23.64 8.60
N TRP A 195 20.88 23.17 9.86
CA TRP A 195 20.02 23.74 10.92
C TRP A 195 20.24 25.25 11.15
N ARG A 196 21.43 25.77 10.82
CA ARG A 196 21.76 27.20 10.93
C ARG A 196 21.06 28.07 9.89
N VAL A 197 20.53 27.48 8.82
CA VAL A 197 19.80 28.20 7.77
C VAL A 197 18.32 28.27 8.14
N PRO A 198 17.78 29.48 8.44
CA PRO A 198 16.38 29.61 8.81
C PRO A 198 15.46 29.27 7.64
N LYS A 199 14.41 28.49 7.92
CA LYS A 199 13.34 28.23 6.95
C LYS A 199 12.32 29.37 6.98
N THR A 200 11.60 29.56 5.87
CA THR A 200 10.55 30.58 5.74
C THR A 200 9.13 30.02 5.93
N TYR A 201 8.99 28.72 6.20
CA TYR A 201 7.72 28.01 6.35
C TYR A 201 7.81 26.88 7.37
N LYS A 202 6.68 26.47 7.97
CA LYS A 202 6.54 25.25 8.79
C LYS A 202 6.20 24.05 7.89
N GLY A 203 7.13 23.11 7.75
CA GLY A 203 6.93 21.87 6.99
C GLY A 203 6.28 20.74 7.81
N ASP A 204 6.06 19.58 7.18
CA ASP A 204 5.67 18.37 7.92
C ASP A 204 6.87 17.87 8.73
N TRP A 205 6.82 18.07 10.05
CA TRP A 205 7.93 17.73 10.94
C TRP A 205 8.37 16.26 10.80
N LYS A 206 7.49 15.33 10.39
CA LYS A 206 7.85 13.91 10.18
C LYS A 206 8.79 13.72 9.00
N GLN A 207 8.73 14.62 8.01
CA GLN A 207 9.62 14.60 6.85
C GLN A 207 10.95 15.28 7.15
N GLU A 208 10.96 16.20 8.12
CA GLU A 208 12.12 16.99 8.49
C GLU A 208 12.92 16.39 9.66
N CYS A 209 12.28 15.53 10.44
CA CYS A 209 12.84 14.87 11.61
C CYS A 209 13.83 13.77 11.18
N LYS A 210 15.12 13.96 11.49
CA LYS A 210 16.17 13.01 11.11
C LYS A 210 16.37 11.87 12.12
N ASP A 211 15.82 12.00 13.34
CA ASP A 211 15.79 10.98 14.38
C ASP A 211 14.53 10.08 14.33
N ILE A 212 13.64 10.25 13.34
CA ILE A 212 12.46 9.41 13.16
C ILE A 212 12.75 8.20 12.25
N HIS A 213 12.26 7.04 12.65
CA HIS A 213 12.39 5.79 11.93
C HIS A 213 11.05 5.07 11.84
N ARG A 214 10.73 4.49 10.68
CA ARG A 214 9.56 3.60 10.53
C ARG A 214 9.91 2.23 11.11
N PHE A 215 8.99 1.56 11.83
CA PHE A 215 9.27 0.24 12.45
C PHE A 215 9.87 -0.81 11.47
N PHE A 216 9.60 -0.66 10.17
CA PHE A 216 10.03 -1.60 9.13
C PHE A 216 11.52 -1.52 8.76
N THR A 217 12.21 -0.39 9.00
CA THR A 217 13.59 -0.22 8.53
C THR A 217 14.58 -1.17 9.24
N TRP A 218 14.32 -1.48 10.51
CA TRP A 218 15.17 -2.39 11.30
C TRP A 218 14.89 -3.88 11.10
N LEU A 219 13.70 -4.26 10.63
CA LEU A 219 13.39 -5.66 10.30
C LEU A 219 14.22 -6.13 9.10
N ILE A 220 14.41 -5.27 8.09
CA ILE A 220 15.24 -5.57 6.92
C ILE A 220 16.71 -5.66 7.30
N VAL A 221 17.22 -4.73 8.13
CA VAL A 221 18.61 -4.76 8.61
C VAL A 221 18.86 -5.95 9.55
N GLY A 222 17.90 -6.30 10.41
CA GLY A 222 17.98 -7.48 11.29
C GLY A 222 17.95 -8.80 10.52
N ILE A 223 17.13 -8.91 9.47
CA ILE A 223 17.14 -10.06 8.56
C ILE A 223 18.49 -10.13 7.84
N VAL A 224 19.03 -9.01 7.34
CA VAL A 224 20.34 -8.96 6.67
C VAL A 224 21.50 -9.29 7.62
N LEU A 225 21.51 -8.82 8.87
CA LEU A 225 22.56 -9.10 9.85
C LEU A 225 22.47 -10.52 10.45
N SER A 226 21.27 -11.08 10.58
CA SER A 226 21.09 -12.48 11.03
C SER A 226 21.57 -13.52 10.02
N THR A 227 21.85 -13.13 8.76
CA THR A 227 22.39 -14.05 7.73
C THR A 227 23.88 -14.38 7.88
N TYR A 228 24.60 -13.78 8.85
CA TYR A 228 26.02 -14.08 9.07
C TYR A 228 26.29 -15.40 9.81
N GLN A 229 25.26 -16.09 10.30
CA GLN A 229 25.36 -17.35 11.05
C GLN A 229 24.45 -18.43 10.44
N VAL A 230 24.50 -18.61 9.12
CA VAL A 230 23.64 -19.58 8.44
C VAL A 230 24.38 -20.92 8.27
N SER A 231 23.82 -21.94 8.93
CA SER A 231 24.21 -23.35 8.81
C SER A 231 24.14 -23.85 7.36
N TYR A 232 25.02 -24.78 6.98
CA TYR A 232 25.22 -25.38 5.65
C TYR A 232 23.98 -26.02 4.96
N ALA A 233 22.80 -25.96 5.58
CA ALA A 233 21.56 -26.53 5.04
C ALA A 233 20.60 -25.51 4.41
N GLN A 234 20.83 -24.21 4.59
CA GLN A 234 19.94 -23.15 4.11
C GLN A 234 20.54 -22.43 2.89
N GLU A 235 19.75 -22.30 1.83
CA GLU A 235 20.13 -21.64 0.58
C GLU A 235 19.55 -20.22 0.56
N ILE A 236 20.39 -19.21 0.38
CA ILE A 236 19.94 -17.81 0.31
C ILE A 236 19.89 -17.37 -1.16
N GLY A 237 18.71 -16.92 -1.59
CA GLY A 237 18.50 -16.34 -2.91
C GLY A 237 17.97 -14.92 -2.83
N TRP A 238 18.18 -14.15 -3.89
CA TRP A 238 17.52 -12.86 -4.09
C TRP A 238 17.12 -12.68 -5.56
N GLU A 239 16.09 -11.88 -5.80
CA GLU A 239 15.58 -11.58 -7.14
C GLU A 239 15.06 -10.14 -7.16
N VAL A 240 15.49 -9.34 -8.13
CA VAL A 240 14.89 -8.02 -8.38
C VAL A 240 14.16 -8.07 -9.69
N ASN A 241 12.85 -7.82 -9.65
CA ASN A 241 12.04 -7.70 -10.86
C ASN A 241 11.69 -6.25 -11.12
N ALA A 242 11.65 -5.88 -12.39
CA ALA A 242 11.15 -4.60 -12.82
C ALA A 242 10.21 -4.77 -14.01
N ARG A 243 9.14 -3.96 -14.01
CA ARG A 243 8.19 -3.86 -15.12
C ARG A 243 7.95 -2.39 -15.45
N GLY A 244 8.47 -1.94 -16.59
CA GLY A 244 8.06 -0.67 -17.19
C GLY A 244 6.86 -0.92 -18.09
N PHE A 245 5.86 -0.06 -18.03
CA PHE A 245 4.68 -0.18 -18.89
C PHE A 245 4.23 1.20 -19.38
N PHE A 246 3.73 1.23 -20.61
CA PHE A 246 3.02 2.35 -21.20
C PHE A 246 1.92 1.76 -22.09
N ASN A 247 0.67 2.10 -21.82
CA ASN A 247 -0.48 1.65 -22.57
C ASN A 247 -1.40 2.85 -22.77
N ASN A 248 -1.45 3.36 -23.99
CA ASN A 248 -2.24 4.52 -24.35
C ASN A 248 -3.41 4.08 -25.22
N LEU A 249 -4.61 4.01 -24.65
CA LEU A 249 -5.83 3.70 -25.36
C LEU A 249 -6.45 4.98 -25.93
N GLU A 250 -6.56 5.03 -27.25
CA GLU A 250 -7.09 6.16 -28.02
C GLU A 250 -8.29 5.76 -28.90
N GLY A 251 -9.05 6.75 -29.34
CA GLY A 251 -10.16 6.59 -30.27
C GLY A 251 -11.39 7.41 -29.87
N LYS A 252 -12.38 7.49 -30.78
CA LYS A 252 -13.70 8.04 -30.42
C LYS A 252 -14.25 7.23 -29.24
N LYS A 253 -14.86 7.89 -28.25
CA LYS A 253 -15.48 7.25 -27.07
C LYS A 253 -16.34 6.06 -27.53
N SER A 254 -15.82 4.84 -27.44
CA SER A 254 -16.71 3.68 -27.44
C SER A 254 -17.46 3.75 -26.12
N SER A 255 -18.75 3.42 -26.12
CA SER A 255 -19.53 3.39 -24.87
C SER A 255 -19.04 2.31 -23.90
N TYR A 256 -18.06 1.48 -24.29
CA TYR A 256 -17.54 0.40 -23.47
C TYR A 256 -16.31 0.79 -22.66
N ARG A 257 -15.38 1.56 -23.22
CA ARG A 257 -14.14 1.93 -22.52
C ARG A 257 -13.69 3.34 -22.88
N GLN A 258 -13.46 4.15 -21.87
CA GLN A 258 -12.94 5.51 -22.06
C GLN A 258 -11.45 5.46 -22.44
N ALA A 259 -11.04 6.37 -23.31
CA ALA A 259 -9.63 6.58 -23.63
C ALA A 259 -8.87 6.93 -22.35
N ASN A 260 -7.76 6.24 -22.11
CA ASN A 260 -6.94 6.45 -20.93
C ASN A 260 -5.50 5.99 -21.20
N THR A 261 -4.55 6.59 -20.49
CA THR A 261 -3.13 6.24 -20.56
C THR A 261 -2.68 5.67 -19.23
N TYR A 262 -2.16 4.45 -19.23
CA TYR A 262 -1.51 3.83 -18.08
C TYR A 262 -0.01 3.76 -18.34
N ALA A 263 0.79 4.48 -17.55
CA ALA A 263 2.22 4.50 -17.74
C ALA A 263 2.95 4.56 -16.40
N GLY A 264 4.00 3.77 -16.25
CA GLY A 264 4.71 3.70 -14.99
C GLY A 264 5.84 2.68 -14.98
N PHE A 265 6.49 2.59 -13.83
CA PHE A 265 7.57 1.67 -13.58
C PHE A 265 7.39 1.02 -12.21
N ARG A 266 7.36 -0.32 -12.19
CA ARG A 266 7.27 -1.13 -10.98
C ARG A 266 8.58 -1.84 -10.71
N ILE A 267 9.02 -1.85 -9.46
CA ILE A 267 10.15 -2.66 -8.97
C ILE A 267 9.70 -3.57 -7.83
N GLN A 268 10.17 -4.82 -7.84
CA GLN A 268 9.83 -5.85 -6.87
C GLN A 268 11.09 -6.62 -6.42
N PRO A 269 11.89 -6.05 -5.49
CA PRO A 269 13.00 -6.76 -4.87
C PRO A 269 12.49 -7.83 -3.88
N GLN A 270 13.09 -9.01 -3.91
CA GLN A 270 12.76 -10.15 -3.05
C GLN A 270 14.02 -10.86 -2.57
N VAL A 271 13.94 -11.39 -1.35
CA VAL A 271 14.91 -12.32 -0.75
C VAL A 271 14.20 -13.61 -0.38
N SER A 272 14.91 -14.73 -0.50
CA SER A 272 14.38 -16.07 -0.25
C SER A 272 15.34 -16.86 0.63
N LEU A 273 14.79 -17.57 1.61
CA LEU A 273 15.48 -18.55 2.44
C LEU A 273 14.96 -19.94 2.09
N GLY A 274 15.79 -20.76 1.48
CA GLY A 274 15.46 -22.10 0.99
C GLY A 274 16.06 -23.22 1.82
N VAL A 275 15.44 -24.40 1.79
CA VAL A 275 16.01 -25.66 2.31
C VAL A 275 15.69 -26.82 1.36
N LYS A 276 16.49 -27.89 1.44
CA LYS A 276 16.38 -29.08 0.58
C LYS A 276 16.42 -28.72 -0.91
N GLU A 277 17.55 -28.20 -1.37
CA GLU A 277 17.73 -27.81 -2.78
C GLU A 277 16.66 -26.82 -3.24
N ASN A 278 16.36 -25.84 -2.37
CA ASN A 278 15.31 -24.84 -2.59
C ASN A 278 13.88 -25.41 -2.81
N THR A 279 13.61 -26.66 -2.41
CA THR A 279 12.25 -27.25 -2.52
C THR A 279 11.24 -26.52 -1.65
N HIS A 280 11.66 -26.06 -0.47
CA HIS A 280 10.87 -25.21 0.42
C HIS A 280 11.56 -23.86 0.54
N GLN A 281 10.81 -22.77 0.35
CA GLN A 281 11.33 -21.41 0.42
C GLN A 281 10.39 -20.51 1.22
N LEU A 282 10.96 -19.68 2.08
CA LEU A 282 10.31 -18.50 2.65
C LEU A 282 10.79 -17.28 1.89
N VAL A 283 9.87 -16.52 1.31
CA VAL A 283 10.18 -15.35 0.48
C VAL A 283 9.62 -14.11 1.15
N ALA A 284 10.44 -13.07 1.25
CA ALA A 284 10.06 -11.74 1.69
C ALA A 284 10.52 -10.71 0.66
N GLY A 285 9.76 -9.64 0.46
CA GLY A 285 10.10 -8.64 -0.53
C GLY A 285 9.24 -7.40 -0.46
N TYR A 286 9.47 -6.50 -1.39
CA TYR A 286 8.73 -5.27 -1.53
C TYR A 286 8.18 -5.15 -2.94
N ASP A 287 7.08 -4.44 -3.07
CA ASP A 287 6.52 -4.01 -4.33
C ASP A 287 6.35 -2.50 -4.28
N ALA A 288 6.94 -1.80 -5.23
CA ALA A 288 6.85 -0.35 -5.40
C ALA A 288 6.51 0.00 -6.84
N LEU A 289 5.48 0.81 -7.03
CA LEU A 289 5.04 1.38 -8.30
C LEU A 289 5.18 2.90 -8.27
N ILE A 290 5.71 3.45 -9.36
CA ILE A 290 5.68 4.86 -9.70
C ILE A 290 4.87 5.01 -10.98
N ASP A 291 3.76 5.75 -10.92
CA ASP A 291 3.01 6.15 -12.11
C ASP A 291 3.63 7.44 -12.69
N TRP A 292 3.85 7.44 -13.99
CA TRP A 292 4.41 8.60 -14.66
C TRP A 292 3.37 9.72 -14.73
N GLY A 293 3.66 10.85 -14.09
CA GLY A 293 2.73 11.96 -13.95
C GLY A 293 1.79 11.86 -12.74
N GLY A 294 1.98 10.88 -11.86
CA GLY A 294 1.29 10.80 -10.57
C GLY A 294 1.74 11.90 -9.59
N GLU A 295 0.89 12.22 -8.61
CA GLU A 295 1.19 13.22 -7.56
C GLU A 295 2.05 12.65 -6.41
N ASN A 296 2.16 11.33 -6.31
CA ASN A 296 2.85 10.66 -5.20
C ASN A 296 4.27 10.23 -5.58
N TYR A 297 5.15 10.13 -4.59
CA TYR A 297 6.49 9.53 -4.78
C TYR A 297 6.42 8.02 -5.08
N LEU A 298 5.45 7.33 -4.47
CA LEU A 298 5.09 5.94 -4.74
C LEU A 298 3.57 5.84 -4.79
N ASP A 299 2.99 5.55 -5.95
CA ASP A 299 1.54 5.45 -6.14
C ASP A 299 0.97 4.15 -5.57
N LYS A 300 1.78 3.09 -5.54
CA LYS A 300 1.40 1.85 -4.87
C LYS A 300 2.60 1.15 -4.28
N GLU A 301 2.50 0.82 -2.99
CA GLU A 301 3.50 0.03 -2.31
C GLU A 301 2.89 -1.12 -1.51
N GLY A 302 3.69 -2.16 -1.25
CA GLY A 302 3.27 -3.22 -0.36
C GLY A 302 4.33 -4.29 -0.13
N PHE A 303 4.29 -4.89 1.05
CA PHE A 303 5.12 -6.03 1.38
C PHE A 303 4.67 -7.28 0.62
N LEU A 304 5.64 -8.09 0.21
CA LEU A 304 5.49 -9.46 -0.27
C LEU A 304 6.00 -10.39 0.83
N ALA A 305 5.20 -11.38 1.20
CA ALA A 305 5.64 -12.44 2.10
C ALA A 305 4.85 -13.70 1.81
N TYR A 306 5.55 -14.74 1.40
CA TYR A 306 4.92 -15.99 1.05
C TYR A 306 5.85 -17.18 1.23
N TYR A 307 5.24 -18.30 1.54
CA TYR A 307 5.86 -19.61 1.44
C TYR A 307 5.73 -20.14 0.03
N LYS A 308 6.80 -20.76 -0.48
CA LYS A 308 6.83 -21.43 -1.77
C LYS A 308 7.35 -22.86 -1.59
N TYR A 309 6.52 -23.82 -1.93
CA TYR A 309 6.95 -25.19 -2.19
C TYR A 309 7.07 -25.39 -3.71
N GLN A 310 8.14 -26.00 -4.18
CA GLN A 310 8.27 -26.35 -5.59
C GLN A 310 9.12 -27.61 -5.80
N ASN A 311 8.57 -28.57 -6.54
CA ASN A 311 9.30 -29.70 -7.10
C ASN A 311 9.04 -29.79 -8.62
N GLN A 312 9.45 -30.89 -9.26
CA GLN A 312 9.30 -31.07 -10.71
C GLN A 312 7.85 -31.13 -11.24
N TYR A 313 6.86 -31.41 -10.37
CA TYR A 313 5.45 -31.54 -10.73
C TYR A 313 4.54 -30.53 -10.03
N LEU A 314 4.87 -30.18 -8.79
CA LEU A 314 3.99 -29.44 -7.88
C LEU A 314 4.64 -28.11 -7.49
N ARG A 315 3.84 -27.04 -7.53
CA ARG A 315 4.13 -25.78 -6.87
C ARG A 315 2.96 -25.39 -5.96
N VAL A 316 3.28 -24.92 -4.76
CA VAL A 316 2.32 -24.34 -3.83
C VAL A 316 2.84 -23.00 -3.36
N LEU A 317 1.99 -21.97 -3.39
CA LEU A 317 2.25 -20.65 -2.84
C LEU A 317 1.23 -20.34 -1.75
N LEU A 318 1.69 -19.80 -0.62
CA LEU A 318 0.82 -19.38 0.47
C LEU A 318 1.32 -18.04 1.03
N GLY A 319 0.47 -17.01 1.01
CA GLY A 319 0.77 -15.67 1.50
C GLY A 319 0.45 -14.61 0.46
N LYS A 320 1.24 -13.52 0.43
CA LYS A 320 1.13 -12.45 -0.56
C LYS A 320 2.25 -12.54 -1.58
N TYR A 321 1.92 -12.99 -2.79
CA TYR A 321 2.87 -13.35 -3.84
C TYR A 321 2.53 -12.67 -5.18
N PRO A 322 3.53 -12.49 -6.07
CA PRO A 322 3.29 -11.93 -7.40
C PRO A 322 2.46 -12.87 -8.30
N ARG A 323 1.42 -12.33 -8.97
CA ARG A 323 0.60 -13.06 -9.95
C ARG A 323 1.42 -13.59 -11.13
N ARG A 324 2.53 -12.93 -11.49
CA ARG A 324 3.48 -13.40 -12.52
C ARG A 324 4.04 -14.80 -12.26
N LEU A 325 3.89 -15.33 -11.04
CA LEU A 325 4.28 -16.69 -10.73
C LEU A 325 3.29 -17.73 -11.29
N MET A 326 2.05 -17.36 -11.60
CA MET A 326 1.06 -18.25 -12.22
C MET A 326 1.58 -18.88 -13.52
N VAL A 327 1.03 -20.04 -13.89
CA VAL A 327 1.51 -20.81 -15.06
C VAL A 327 1.33 -20.07 -16.38
N GLU A 328 0.24 -19.31 -16.48
CA GLU A 328 -0.12 -18.43 -17.60
C GLU A 328 -0.71 -17.12 -17.04
N GLU A 329 -0.61 -16.03 -17.80
CA GLU A 329 -1.29 -14.79 -17.44
C GLU A 329 -2.80 -14.95 -17.67
N MET A 330 -3.62 -14.48 -16.72
CA MET A 330 -5.07 -14.58 -16.89
C MET A 330 -5.51 -13.74 -18.10
N PRO A 331 -6.35 -14.30 -18.97
CA PRO A 331 -6.80 -13.61 -20.18
C PRO A 331 -7.66 -12.40 -19.86
N GLU A 332 -7.72 -11.47 -20.81
CA GLU A 332 -8.31 -10.13 -20.63
C GLU A 332 -9.83 -10.16 -20.41
N TYR A 333 -10.51 -11.21 -20.86
CA TYR A 333 -11.92 -11.42 -20.49
C TYR A 333 -12.08 -11.75 -19.00
N LEU A 334 -11.07 -12.30 -18.32
CA LEU A 334 -11.09 -12.55 -16.88
C LEU A 334 -10.58 -11.35 -16.08
N ILE A 335 -9.38 -10.85 -16.42
CA ILE A 335 -8.71 -9.76 -15.69
C ILE A 335 -8.18 -8.75 -16.70
N CYS A 336 -8.68 -7.52 -16.70
CA CYS A 336 -8.24 -6.47 -17.60
C CYS A 336 -6.85 -5.93 -17.25
N ASP A 337 -6.16 -5.44 -18.27
CA ASP A 337 -4.85 -4.77 -18.21
C ASP A 337 -4.65 -3.83 -17.01
N SER A 338 -5.59 -2.93 -16.73
CA SER A 338 -5.48 -1.96 -15.63
C SER A 338 -5.43 -2.66 -14.27
N ILE A 339 -6.25 -3.70 -14.06
CA ILE A 339 -6.21 -4.50 -12.84
C ILE A 339 -4.90 -5.30 -12.76
N GLN A 340 -4.41 -5.83 -13.87
CA GLN A 340 -3.13 -6.54 -13.89
C GLN A 340 -1.97 -5.60 -13.53
N ILE A 341 -1.99 -4.35 -14.01
CA ILE A 341 -1.01 -3.30 -13.72
C ILE A 341 -1.08 -2.90 -12.25
N TYR A 342 -2.27 -2.57 -11.75
CA TYR A 342 -2.43 -1.96 -10.43
C TYR A 342 -2.55 -2.99 -9.30
N ARG A 343 -2.96 -4.23 -9.56
CA ARG A 343 -3.03 -5.30 -8.55
C ARG A 343 -2.22 -6.52 -9.02
N PRO A 344 -0.88 -6.42 -9.11
CA PRO A 344 -0.04 -7.48 -9.66
C PRO A 344 0.19 -8.64 -8.70
N ASN A 345 -0.25 -8.53 -7.44
CA ASN A 345 -0.04 -9.52 -6.40
C ASN A 345 -1.36 -10.14 -5.97
N MET A 346 -1.30 -11.40 -5.58
CA MET A 346 -2.40 -12.17 -5.01
C MET A 346 -2.13 -12.37 -3.52
N THR A 347 -3.20 -12.51 -2.73
CA THR A 347 -3.12 -12.74 -1.29
C THR A 347 -3.96 -13.97 -0.93
N GLY A 348 -3.30 -15.09 -0.67
CA GLY A 348 -3.97 -16.33 -0.31
C GLY A 348 -3.16 -17.53 -0.72
N PHE A 349 -3.75 -18.41 -1.53
CA PHE A 349 -3.22 -19.72 -1.86
C PHE A 349 -3.21 -19.95 -3.37
N ASP A 350 -2.14 -20.55 -3.89
CA ASP A 350 -2.02 -21.04 -5.27
C ASP A 350 -1.44 -22.45 -5.27
N PHE A 351 -2.01 -23.30 -6.11
CA PHE A 351 -1.60 -24.69 -6.31
C PHE A 351 -1.49 -24.95 -7.81
N LEU A 352 -0.31 -25.37 -8.26
CA LEU A 352 -0.06 -25.81 -9.63
C LEU A 352 0.44 -27.25 -9.63
N TYR A 353 -0.27 -28.13 -10.32
CA TYR A 353 0.23 -29.45 -10.73
C TYR A 353 0.48 -29.46 -12.23
N LYS A 354 1.72 -29.71 -12.64
CA LYS A 354 2.18 -29.65 -14.03
C LYS A 354 2.97 -30.90 -14.41
N THR A 355 2.65 -31.46 -15.57
CA THR A 355 3.36 -32.58 -16.19
C THR A 355 3.73 -32.21 -17.62
N LYS A 356 4.36 -33.14 -18.36
CA LYS A 356 4.60 -32.97 -19.81
C LYS A 356 3.30 -32.92 -20.62
N SER A 357 2.22 -33.52 -20.11
CA SER A 357 0.94 -33.65 -20.82
C SER A 357 -0.03 -32.50 -20.55
N GLY A 358 0.27 -31.62 -19.58
CA GLY A 358 -0.66 -30.55 -19.20
C GLY A 358 -0.46 -30.05 -17.78
N TYR A 359 -1.37 -29.19 -17.34
CA TYR A 359 -1.38 -28.64 -15.99
C TYR A 359 -2.79 -28.37 -15.47
N ILE A 360 -2.89 -28.29 -14.16
CA ILE A 360 -4.01 -27.72 -13.40
C ILE A 360 -3.42 -26.70 -12.45
N GLU A 361 -3.88 -25.46 -12.51
CA GLU A 361 -3.61 -24.42 -11.54
C GLU A 361 -4.91 -23.95 -10.90
N ALA A 362 -4.93 -23.84 -9.57
CA ALA A 362 -6.06 -23.35 -8.80
C ALA A 362 -5.58 -22.37 -7.74
N PHE A 363 -6.34 -21.29 -7.54
CA PHE A 363 -6.00 -20.25 -6.59
C PHE A 363 -7.20 -19.77 -5.78
N LEU A 364 -6.89 -19.18 -4.63
CA LEU A 364 -7.80 -18.42 -3.79
C LEU A 364 -7.12 -17.13 -3.37
N ASP A 365 -7.68 -15.99 -3.77
CA ASP A 365 -7.12 -14.66 -3.63
C ASP A 365 -8.12 -13.75 -2.89
N TRP A 366 -7.83 -13.43 -1.62
CA TRP A 366 -8.57 -12.40 -0.88
C TRP A 366 -8.20 -11.02 -1.41
N THR A 367 -9.18 -10.34 -1.99
CA THR A 367 -9.01 -9.01 -2.57
C THR A 367 -9.27 -7.90 -1.57
N SER A 368 -10.07 -8.18 -0.54
CA SER A 368 -10.28 -7.31 0.62
C SER A 368 -10.74 -8.12 1.83
N LYS A 369 -10.32 -7.71 3.03
CA LYS A 369 -10.77 -8.29 4.31
C LYS A 369 -11.92 -7.46 4.88
N ARG A 370 -12.89 -8.12 5.52
CA ARG A 370 -13.97 -7.46 6.25
C ARG A 370 -13.44 -6.58 7.40
N GLY A 371 -13.87 -5.33 7.43
CA GLY A 371 -13.53 -4.32 8.44
C GLY A 371 -14.70 -3.35 8.66
N ALA A 372 -14.48 -2.29 9.46
CA ALA A 372 -15.50 -1.28 9.73
C ALA A 372 -15.89 -0.49 8.46
N ASP A 373 -14.89 -0.21 7.60
CA ASP A 373 -15.05 0.56 6.35
C ASP A 373 -14.65 -0.28 5.11
N SER A 374 -14.50 -1.60 5.25
CA SER A 374 -14.08 -2.50 4.15
C SER A 374 -14.91 -3.78 4.11
N ARG A 375 -15.24 -4.23 2.90
CA ARG A 375 -16.02 -5.46 2.66
C ARG A 375 -15.10 -6.65 2.46
N GLU A 376 -15.59 -7.83 2.79
CA GLU A 376 -14.91 -9.07 2.38
C GLU A 376 -15.10 -9.27 0.88
N GLN A 377 -14.00 -9.55 0.20
CA GLN A 377 -14.00 -9.87 -1.21
C GLN A 377 -12.92 -10.91 -1.49
N PHE A 378 -13.25 -11.90 -2.30
CA PHE A 378 -12.28 -12.91 -2.71
C PHE A 378 -12.57 -13.44 -4.12
N MET A 379 -11.53 -13.93 -4.76
CA MET A 379 -11.58 -14.62 -6.04
C MET A 379 -11.04 -16.04 -5.87
N ALA A 380 -11.80 -17.04 -6.31
CA ALA A 380 -11.37 -18.43 -6.37
C ALA A 380 -11.42 -18.87 -7.83
N GLY A 381 -10.33 -19.36 -8.38
CA GLY A 381 -10.28 -19.64 -9.82
C GLY A 381 -9.14 -20.56 -10.20
N GLY A 382 -8.95 -20.70 -11.50
CA GLY A 382 -7.92 -21.59 -12.01
C GLY A 382 -7.89 -21.69 -13.52
N MET A 383 -6.88 -22.41 -13.98
CA MET A 383 -6.64 -22.71 -15.38
C MET A 383 -6.26 -24.18 -15.49
N ILE A 384 -6.84 -24.87 -16.47
CA ILE A 384 -6.50 -26.25 -16.80
C ILE A 384 -6.18 -26.35 -18.27
N GLN A 385 -5.17 -27.13 -18.63
CA GLN A 385 -4.86 -27.42 -20.02
C GLN A 385 -4.18 -28.78 -20.14
N PHE A 386 -4.70 -29.63 -21.02
CA PHE A 386 -4.16 -30.96 -21.31
C PHE A 386 -4.00 -31.17 -22.81
N ASN A 387 -2.96 -31.90 -23.20
CA ASN A 387 -2.78 -32.37 -24.56
C ASN A 387 -3.37 -33.77 -24.71
N VAL A 388 -4.39 -33.89 -25.56
CA VAL A 388 -5.09 -35.14 -25.86
C VAL A 388 -5.15 -35.31 -27.38
N GLY A 389 -4.44 -36.31 -27.90
CA GLY A 389 -4.45 -36.61 -29.34
C GLY A 389 -3.97 -35.48 -30.24
N GLY A 390 -3.07 -34.61 -29.76
CA GLY A 390 -2.58 -33.44 -30.50
C GLY A 390 -3.48 -32.20 -30.40
N PHE A 391 -4.59 -32.30 -29.67
CA PHE A 391 -5.46 -31.17 -29.31
C PHE A 391 -5.17 -30.71 -27.89
N LEU A 392 -5.35 -29.42 -27.65
CA LEU A 392 -5.37 -28.80 -26.33
C LEU A 392 -6.81 -28.78 -25.84
N LEU A 393 -7.08 -29.42 -24.72
CA LEU A 393 -8.35 -29.29 -24.00
C LEU A 393 -8.09 -28.47 -22.75
N GLY A 394 -8.83 -27.39 -22.55
CA GLY A 394 -8.60 -26.53 -21.40
C GLY A 394 -9.83 -25.76 -20.96
N ALA A 395 -9.70 -25.12 -19.81
CA ALA A 395 -10.68 -24.19 -19.30
C ALA A 395 -10.01 -23.15 -18.39
N ASN A 396 -10.47 -21.91 -18.49
CA ASN A 396 -10.06 -20.82 -17.62
C ASN A 396 -11.29 -20.30 -16.88
N GLY A 397 -11.14 -19.89 -15.62
CA GLY A 397 -12.26 -19.25 -14.95
C GLY A 397 -11.98 -18.80 -13.52
N TYR A 398 -12.92 -18.05 -12.99
CA TYR A 398 -12.97 -17.70 -11.58
C TYR A 398 -14.42 -17.55 -11.10
N TYR A 399 -14.57 -17.65 -9.79
CA TYR A 399 -15.68 -17.16 -8.99
C TYR A 399 -15.18 -15.97 -8.17
N TYR A 400 -15.90 -14.86 -8.22
CA TYR A 400 -15.62 -13.64 -7.46
C TYR A 400 -16.81 -13.33 -6.56
N HIS A 401 -16.50 -13.08 -5.29
CA HIS A 401 -17.48 -12.79 -4.26
C HIS A 401 -17.27 -11.37 -3.72
N TYR A 402 -18.37 -10.62 -3.64
CA TYR A 402 -18.42 -9.26 -3.11
C TYR A 402 -19.45 -9.19 -1.96
N ALA A 403 -18.97 -9.13 -0.71
CA ALA A 403 -19.80 -9.20 0.49
C ALA A 403 -20.42 -7.86 0.92
N LEU A 404 -21.28 -7.89 1.96
CA LEU A 404 -21.85 -6.70 2.60
C LEU A 404 -20.90 -6.03 3.61
N GLU A 405 -21.09 -4.73 3.83
CA GLU A 405 -20.43 -3.93 4.87
C GLU A 405 -20.85 -4.33 6.30
N PHE A 406 -20.08 -3.90 7.31
CA PHE A 406 -20.41 -4.12 8.71
C PHE A 406 -21.55 -3.19 9.17
N GLY A 407 -22.62 -3.74 9.74
CA GLY A 407 -23.73 -2.94 10.28
C GLY A 407 -24.69 -2.35 9.22
N GLY A 408 -24.54 -2.72 7.95
CA GLY A 408 -25.50 -2.35 6.92
C GLY A 408 -26.84 -3.06 7.16
N GLU A 409 -27.82 -2.33 7.71
CA GLU A 409 -29.22 -2.67 7.45
C GLU A 409 -29.40 -2.79 5.94
N SER A 410 -30.25 -3.72 5.51
CA SER A 410 -30.46 -4.16 4.13
C SER A 410 -31.01 -3.08 3.17
N TYR A 411 -30.86 -1.80 3.51
CA TYR A 411 -31.52 -0.67 2.88
C TYR A 411 -30.48 0.35 2.38
N LYS A 412 -30.09 0.20 1.10
CA LYS A 412 -30.31 1.17 0.01
C LYS A 412 -29.20 1.43 -1.01
N VAL A 413 -28.00 0.86 -0.95
CA VAL A 413 -27.02 1.15 -2.05
C VAL A 413 -26.21 -0.03 -2.61
N HIS A 414 -25.75 -1.01 -1.80
CA HIS A 414 -24.93 -2.11 -2.35
C HIS A 414 -25.26 -3.47 -1.72
N THR A 415 -25.68 -4.41 -2.54
CA THR A 415 -26.05 -5.79 -2.19
C THR A 415 -24.84 -6.73 -2.31
N MET A 416 -24.99 -7.96 -1.82
CA MET A 416 -23.98 -9.01 -2.01
C MET A 416 -24.01 -9.47 -3.48
N HIS A 417 -22.85 -9.52 -4.13
CA HIS A 417 -22.74 -9.85 -5.54
C HIS A 417 -21.80 -11.04 -5.76
N ASP A 418 -22.18 -11.93 -6.67
CA ASP A 418 -21.35 -13.03 -7.13
C ASP A 418 -21.15 -12.95 -8.64
N ASN A 419 -19.92 -13.13 -9.10
CA ASN A 419 -19.61 -13.23 -10.52
C ASN A 419 -18.77 -14.48 -10.80
N THR A 420 -19.27 -15.38 -11.65
CA THR A 420 -18.54 -16.58 -12.08
C THR A 420 -18.31 -16.53 -13.57
N MET A 421 -17.07 -16.62 -14.02
CA MET A 421 -16.76 -16.69 -15.44
C MET A 421 -15.96 -17.94 -15.77
N ILE A 422 -16.39 -18.68 -16.79
CA ILE A 422 -15.82 -19.96 -17.20
C ILE A 422 -15.70 -19.97 -18.72
N HIS A 423 -14.53 -20.33 -19.23
CA HIS A 423 -14.24 -20.46 -20.64
C HIS A 423 -13.59 -21.82 -20.93
N PRO A 424 -14.38 -22.89 -21.14
CA PRO A 424 -13.89 -24.13 -21.74
C PRO A 424 -13.54 -23.92 -23.22
N TYR A 425 -12.43 -24.52 -23.65
CA TYR A 425 -11.95 -24.43 -25.02
C TYR A 425 -11.28 -25.72 -25.51
N VAL A 426 -11.28 -25.87 -26.84
CA VAL A 426 -10.45 -26.82 -27.58
C VAL A 426 -9.50 -26.03 -28.47
N GLY A 427 -8.25 -26.44 -28.54
CA GLY A 427 -7.25 -25.78 -29.35
C GLY A 427 -6.26 -26.73 -29.99
N ARG A 428 -5.37 -26.18 -30.81
CA ARG A 428 -4.28 -26.91 -31.44
C ARG A 428 -3.13 -25.98 -31.75
N ASN A 429 -1.92 -26.47 -31.54
CA ASN A 429 -0.70 -25.80 -31.97
C ASN A 429 -0.21 -26.44 -33.27
N PHE A 430 0.04 -25.61 -34.26
CA PHE A 430 0.57 -25.96 -35.56
C PHE A 430 2.00 -25.42 -35.70
N LYS A 431 2.89 -26.25 -36.26
CA LYS A 431 4.16 -25.79 -36.82
C LYS A 431 3.93 -25.61 -38.32
N LEU A 432 3.83 -24.36 -38.77
CA LEU A 432 3.46 -24.03 -40.15
C LEU A 432 4.62 -24.25 -41.15
N SER A 433 5.85 -23.90 -40.75
CA SER A 433 7.05 -24.11 -41.57
C SER A 433 8.30 -24.10 -40.68
N ALA A 434 9.47 -24.39 -41.27
CA ALA A 434 10.75 -24.22 -40.59
C ALA A 434 11.09 -22.75 -40.24
N THR A 435 10.39 -21.79 -40.86
CA THR A 435 10.63 -20.34 -40.71
C THR A 435 9.55 -19.61 -39.90
N THR A 436 8.43 -20.27 -39.60
CA THR A 436 7.32 -19.73 -38.80
C THR A 436 7.25 -20.50 -37.48
N ASP A 437 7.48 -19.81 -36.37
CA ASP A 437 7.80 -20.47 -35.09
C ASP A 437 6.61 -21.26 -34.54
N SER A 438 5.42 -20.67 -34.56
CA SER A 438 4.19 -21.35 -34.11
C SER A 438 2.91 -20.62 -34.52
N LEU A 439 1.86 -21.40 -34.78
CA LEU A 439 0.46 -20.93 -34.81
C LEU A 439 -0.33 -21.71 -33.76
N GLY A 440 -0.93 -21.02 -32.80
CA GLY A 440 -1.88 -21.61 -31.86
C GLY A 440 -3.29 -21.14 -32.20
N VAL A 441 -4.26 -22.06 -32.19
CA VAL A 441 -5.69 -21.71 -32.31
C VAL A 441 -6.43 -22.32 -31.13
N ARG A 442 -7.30 -21.56 -30.48
CA ARG A 442 -8.23 -22.02 -29.44
C ARG A 442 -9.62 -21.52 -29.81
N VAL A 443 -10.63 -22.38 -29.64
CA VAL A 443 -12.04 -22.03 -29.82
C VAL A 443 -12.83 -22.59 -28.66
N GLY A 444 -13.76 -21.81 -28.14
CA GLY A 444 -14.48 -22.14 -26.92
C GLY A 444 -15.77 -21.37 -26.76
N THR A 445 -16.44 -21.65 -25.65
CA THR A 445 -17.61 -20.90 -25.20
C THR A 445 -17.25 -20.27 -23.88
N ILE A 446 -17.50 -18.98 -23.71
CA ILE A 446 -17.37 -18.28 -22.44
C ILE A 446 -18.76 -18.07 -21.85
N ILE A 447 -18.88 -18.34 -20.55
CA ILE A 447 -20.13 -18.26 -19.80
C ILE A 447 -19.86 -17.41 -18.55
N ASN A 448 -20.70 -16.41 -18.33
CA ASN A 448 -20.74 -15.62 -17.11
C ASN A 448 -22.05 -15.90 -16.36
N PHE A 449 -21.95 -16.31 -15.09
CA PHE A 449 -23.04 -16.35 -14.14
C PHE A 449 -22.91 -15.17 -13.17
N ASP A 450 -23.83 -14.23 -13.29
CA ASP A 450 -23.88 -13.00 -12.49
C ASP A 450 -25.08 -13.08 -11.54
N ARG A 451 -24.88 -12.76 -10.27
CA ARG A 451 -25.98 -12.69 -9.31
C ARG A 451 -25.81 -11.52 -8.36
N ASP A 452 -26.75 -10.59 -8.44
CA ASP A 452 -27.03 -9.66 -7.35
C ASP A 452 -27.97 -10.35 -6.34
N ARG A 453 -27.47 -10.75 -5.18
CA ARG A 453 -28.27 -11.50 -4.20
C ARG A 453 -29.35 -10.68 -3.51
N GLY A 454 -29.30 -9.36 -3.56
CA GLY A 454 -30.36 -8.51 -3.01
C GLY A 454 -31.52 -8.30 -3.98
N LEU A 455 -31.28 -8.45 -5.28
CA LEU A 455 -32.29 -8.31 -6.33
C LEU A 455 -32.79 -9.65 -6.87
N GLU A 456 -31.95 -10.69 -6.87
CA GLU A 456 -32.16 -11.91 -7.65
C GLU A 456 -32.05 -13.20 -6.83
N LYS A 457 -33.07 -14.06 -7.01
CA LYS A 457 -33.09 -15.39 -6.40
C LYS A 457 -32.14 -16.37 -7.08
N GLN A 458 -31.85 -16.19 -8.37
CA GLN A 458 -31.06 -17.12 -9.19
C GLN A 458 -30.02 -16.37 -10.03
N PRO A 459 -28.82 -16.94 -10.26
CA PRO A 459 -27.82 -16.36 -11.15
C PRO A 459 -28.34 -16.19 -12.59
N GLN A 460 -27.98 -15.08 -13.22
CA GLN A 460 -28.25 -14.76 -14.61
C GLN A 460 -27.06 -15.20 -15.47
N ALA A 461 -27.30 -16.17 -16.37
CA ALA A 461 -26.29 -16.67 -17.28
C ALA A 461 -26.22 -15.84 -18.56
N ARG A 462 -25.02 -15.47 -18.99
CA ARG A 462 -24.72 -14.89 -20.30
C ARG A 462 -23.60 -15.66 -20.95
N MET A 463 -23.68 -15.88 -22.26
CA MET A 463 -22.70 -16.70 -22.96
C MET A 463 -22.34 -16.13 -24.32
N GLY A 464 -21.18 -16.53 -24.81
CA GLY A 464 -20.74 -16.23 -26.17
C GLY A 464 -19.68 -17.19 -26.65
N PHE A 465 -19.50 -17.21 -27.96
CA PHE A 465 -18.38 -17.86 -28.63
C PHE A 465 -17.11 -17.02 -28.44
N LEU A 466 -15.98 -17.68 -28.19
CA LEU A 466 -14.67 -17.07 -28.17
C LEU A 466 -13.69 -17.87 -29.05
N GLY A 467 -13.05 -17.19 -29.99
CA GLY A 467 -11.98 -17.72 -30.81
C GLY A 467 -10.70 -16.94 -30.60
N GLU A 468 -9.58 -17.63 -30.43
CA GLU A 468 -8.26 -17.06 -30.25
C GLU A 468 -7.29 -17.67 -31.26
N ALA A 469 -6.51 -16.85 -31.95
CA ALA A 469 -5.45 -17.31 -32.85
C ALA A 469 -4.18 -16.50 -32.61
N GLY A 470 -3.05 -17.17 -32.39
CA GLY A 470 -1.76 -16.54 -32.14
C GLY A 470 -0.70 -17.03 -33.10
N LEU A 471 -0.13 -16.13 -33.89
CA LEU A 471 0.98 -16.39 -34.81
C LEU A 471 2.25 -15.72 -34.28
N ARG A 472 3.34 -16.48 -34.17
CA ARG A 472 4.68 -15.94 -33.90
C ARG A 472 5.61 -16.21 -35.06
N TRP A 473 6.29 -15.14 -35.49
CA TRP A 473 7.27 -15.17 -36.56
C TRP A 473 8.49 -14.34 -36.17
N LYS A 474 9.58 -15.00 -35.78
CA LYS A 474 10.79 -14.37 -35.27
C LYS A 474 10.46 -13.47 -34.06
N LYS A 475 10.66 -12.16 -34.21
CA LYS A 475 10.38 -11.15 -33.20
C LYS A 475 8.96 -10.60 -33.28
N TRP A 476 8.21 -10.94 -34.33
CA TRP A 476 6.85 -10.47 -34.54
C TRP A 476 5.84 -11.45 -33.94
N GLY A 477 4.80 -10.91 -33.32
CA GLY A 477 3.65 -11.65 -32.85
C GLY A 477 2.36 -10.97 -33.28
N VAL A 478 1.41 -11.76 -33.77
CA VAL A 478 0.03 -11.33 -34.05
C VAL A 478 -0.89 -12.23 -33.25
N ASN A 479 -1.70 -11.65 -32.36
CA ASN A 479 -2.76 -12.40 -31.67
C ASN A 479 -4.11 -11.80 -32.02
N GLU A 480 -5.05 -12.65 -32.37
CA GLU A 480 -6.41 -12.31 -32.67
C GLU A 480 -7.32 -12.93 -31.61
N THR A 481 -8.24 -12.14 -31.06
CA THR A 481 -9.33 -12.62 -30.20
C THR A 481 -10.64 -12.14 -30.79
N PHE A 482 -11.54 -13.07 -31.10
CA PHE A 482 -12.87 -12.82 -31.61
C PHE A 482 -13.92 -13.32 -30.63
N TYR A 483 -14.82 -12.45 -30.24
CA TYR A 483 -15.94 -12.70 -29.36
C TYR A 483 -17.26 -12.43 -30.08
N TRP A 484 -18.22 -13.35 -29.93
CA TRP A 484 -19.58 -13.18 -30.43
C TRP A 484 -20.60 -13.79 -29.47
N GLY A 485 -21.49 -12.98 -28.91
CA GLY A 485 -22.49 -13.47 -27.97
C GLY A 485 -23.18 -12.38 -27.16
N ALA A 486 -23.72 -12.75 -26.00
CA ALA A 486 -24.34 -11.79 -25.09
C ALA A 486 -23.27 -10.95 -24.37
N GLY A 487 -23.48 -9.65 -24.16
CA GLY A 487 -22.53 -8.83 -23.40
C GLY A 487 -22.31 -9.39 -21.99
N LEU A 488 -21.08 -9.82 -21.67
CA LEU A 488 -20.78 -10.66 -20.49
C LEU A 488 -20.92 -9.93 -19.16
N GLN A 489 -20.79 -8.60 -19.15
CA GLN A 489 -20.89 -7.77 -17.93
C GLN A 489 -22.23 -7.04 -17.91
N ARG A 490 -23.23 -7.67 -17.27
CA ARG A 490 -24.65 -7.28 -17.32
C ARG A 490 -24.93 -5.91 -16.69
N LEU A 491 -24.32 -5.62 -15.55
CA LEU A 491 -24.48 -4.35 -14.80
C LEU A 491 -23.68 -3.20 -15.44
N GLY A 492 -22.97 -3.45 -16.55
CA GLY A 492 -22.36 -2.40 -17.34
C GLY A 492 -21.22 -1.67 -16.63
N ALA A 493 -21.15 -0.35 -16.82
CA ALA A 493 -20.05 0.47 -16.33
C ALA A 493 -20.07 0.61 -14.80
N ASP A 494 -21.27 0.61 -14.21
CA ASP A 494 -21.48 0.75 -12.78
C ASP A 494 -20.90 -0.43 -11.98
N GLY A 495 -20.64 -1.56 -12.65
CA GLY A 495 -20.03 -2.74 -12.04
C GLY A 495 -18.54 -2.96 -12.35
N PHE A 496 -17.93 -2.14 -13.21
CA PHE A 496 -16.53 -2.35 -13.58
C PHE A 496 -15.60 -1.93 -12.44
N GLY A 497 -14.65 -2.79 -12.07
CA GLY A 497 -13.75 -2.57 -10.93
C GLY A 497 -14.35 -2.91 -9.56
N GLU A 498 -15.69 -3.02 -9.46
CA GLU A 498 -16.39 -3.50 -8.26
C GLU A 498 -16.84 -4.97 -8.39
N TYR A 499 -17.58 -5.31 -9.44
CA TYR A 499 -18.19 -6.62 -9.66
C TYR A 499 -17.54 -7.38 -10.82
N TYR A 500 -16.97 -6.67 -11.80
CA TYR A 500 -16.30 -7.24 -12.96
C TYR A 500 -14.84 -6.86 -13.04
N TRP A 501 -14.02 -7.87 -13.34
CA TRP A 501 -12.58 -7.71 -13.47
C TRP A 501 -12.10 -7.77 -14.92
N GLY A 502 -12.90 -8.36 -15.82
CA GLY A 502 -12.58 -8.48 -17.24
C GLY A 502 -12.69 -7.17 -18.02
N ASP A 503 -12.10 -7.13 -19.21
CA ASP A 503 -12.12 -5.96 -20.07
C ASP A 503 -13.57 -5.56 -20.46
N PRO A 504 -13.98 -4.29 -20.25
CA PRO A 504 -15.31 -3.80 -20.62
C PRO A 504 -15.72 -4.01 -22.07
N PHE A 505 -14.78 -4.22 -23.01
CA PHE A 505 -15.09 -4.52 -24.41
C PHE A 505 -15.94 -5.78 -24.59
N TYR A 506 -15.86 -6.76 -23.68
CA TYR A 506 -16.68 -7.98 -23.70
C TYR A 506 -18.17 -7.74 -23.37
N ARG A 507 -18.57 -6.47 -23.15
CA ARG A 507 -19.98 -6.05 -23.16
C ARG A 507 -20.56 -5.94 -24.56
N SER A 508 -19.72 -5.76 -25.57
CA SER A 508 -20.17 -5.71 -26.96
C SER A 508 -20.65 -7.08 -27.42
N PRO A 509 -21.77 -7.17 -28.15
CA PRO A 509 -22.22 -8.44 -28.72
C PRO A 509 -21.25 -9.05 -29.74
N ILE A 510 -20.42 -8.22 -30.35
CA ILE A 510 -19.35 -8.63 -31.27
C ILE A 510 -18.10 -7.82 -30.95
N TYR A 511 -17.02 -8.50 -30.60
CA TYR A 511 -15.76 -7.85 -30.26
C TYR A 511 -14.60 -8.58 -30.91
N ASN A 512 -13.74 -7.81 -31.55
CA ASN A 512 -12.53 -8.30 -32.17
C ASN A 512 -11.34 -7.50 -31.64
N ARG A 513 -10.28 -8.20 -31.22
CA ARG A 513 -9.02 -7.62 -30.73
C ARG A 513 -7.86 -8.21 -31.51
N THR A 514 -7.11 -7.34 -32.18
CA THR A 514 -5.88 -7.69 -32.89
C THR A 514 -4.69 -7.06 -32.17
N ASP A 515 -3.82 -7.89 -31.57
CA ASP A 515 -2.57 -7.48 -30.93
C ASP A 515 -1.40 -7.70 -31.89
N LEU A 516 -0.88 -6.62 -32.46
CA LEU A 516 0.39 -6.61 -33.19
C LEU A 516 1.52 -6.33 -32.20
N SER A 517 2.60 -7.12 -32.23
CA SER A 517 3.71 -6.95 -31.30
C SER A 517 5.07 -7.25 -31.92
N TYR A 518 6.09 -6.55 -31.42
CA TYR A 518 7.49 -6.76 -31.74
C TYR A 518 8.31 -6.89 -30.45
N LEU A 519 9.11 -7.95 -30.36
CA LEU A 519 9.93 -8.26 -29.20
C LEU A 519 11.40 -7.88 -29.44
N ILE A 520 11.95 -7.06 -28.54
CA ILE A 520 13.35 -6.70 -28.46
C ILE A 520 13.91 -7.33 -27.18
N THR A 521 14.55 -8.48 -27.31
CA THR A 521 15.30 -9.10 -26.21
C THR A 521 16.71 -8.52 -26.20
N PHE A 522 17.07 -7.86 -25.10
CA PHE A 522 18.42 -7.33 -24.91
C PHE A 522 19.36 -8.47 -24.51
N ASP A 523 18.94 -9.25 -23.51
CA ASP A 523 19.66 -10.40 -22.98
C ASP A 523 18.69 -11.34 -22.22
N ARG A 524 19.24 -12.28 -21.44
CA ARG A 524 18.46 -13.21 -20.61
C ARG A 524 17.71 -12.55 -19.44
N TYR A 525 18.05 -11.31 -19.10
CA TYR A 525 17.51 -10.56 -17.97
C TYR A 525 16.45 -9.56 -18.37
N ALA A 526 16.52 -8.98 -19.59
CA ALA A 526 15.62 -7.92 -20.02
C ALA A 526 15.03 -8.13 -21.43
N THR A 527 13.72 -7.92 -21.56
CA THR A 527 13.00 -7.92 -22.84
C THR A 527 12.01 -6.76 -22.89
N LEU A 528 11.96 -6.09 -24.03
CA LEU A 528 11.01 -5.03 -24.36
C LEU A 528 10.00 -5.54 -25.40
N LYS A 529 8.72 -5.38 -25.11
CA LYS A 529 7.61 -5.59 -26.05
C LYS A 529 7.09 -4.23 -26.50
N VAL A 530 7.13 -3.98 -27.81
CA VAL A 530 6.42 -2.87 -28.46
C VAL A 530 5.15 -3.47 -29.08
N GLY A 531 4.00 -2.83 -28.88
CA GLY A 531 2.73 -3.35 -29.37
C GLY A 531 1.80 -2.27 -29.88
N PHE A 532 0.92 -2.68 -30.79
CA PHE A 532 -0.20 -1.90 -31.29
C PHE A 532 -1.43 -2.79 -31.31
N ILE A 533 -2.46 -2.39 -30.58
CA ILE A 533 -3.69 -3.17 -30.42
C ILE A 533 -4.82 -2.46 -31.12
N ILE A 534 -5.65 -3.21 -31.86
CA ILE A 534 -6.86 -2.73 -32.50
C ILE A 534 -8.05 -3.40 -31.83
N HIS A 535 -8.99 -2.61 -31.34
CA HIS A 535 -10.24 -3.05 -30.73
C HIS A 535 -11.39 -2.66 -31.66
N ILE A 536 -12.16 -3.63 -32.16
CA ILE A 536 -13.33 -3.42 -33.02
C ILE A 536 -14.57 -3.94 -32.30
N THR A 537 -15.58 -3.09 -32.15
CA THR A 537 -16.87 -3.44 -31.51
C THR A 537 -18.04 -3.00 -32.38
N ASP A 538 -19.27 -3.35 -31.97
CA ASP A 538 -20.50 -2.79 -32.56
C ASP A 538 -20.62 -1.25 -32.43
N LYS A 539 -19.77 -0.60 -31.63
CA LYS A 539 -19.75 0.85 -31.40
C LYS A 539 -18.58 1.58 -32.08
N GLY A 540 -17.72 0.86 -32.80
CA GLY A 540 -16.60 1.42 -33.55
C GLY A 540 -15.25 0.84 -33.15
N VAL A 541 -14.19 1.57 -33.53
CA VAL A 541 -12.80 1.13 -33.42
C VAL A 541 -12.04 1.99 -32.41
N GLN A 542 -11.25 1.35 -31.55
CA GLN A 542 -10.26 1.99 -30.67
C GLN A 542 -8.90 1.33 -30.87
N THR A 543 -7.82 2.06 -30.57
CA THR A 543 -6.45 1.58 -30.75
C THR A 543 -5.63 1.84 -29.51
N SER A 544 -4.74 0.92 -29.18
CA SER A 544 -3.83 1.07 -28.03
C SER A 544 -2.38 0.99 -28.46
N GLN A 545 -1.55 1.95 -28.06
CA GLN A 545 -0.09 1.87 -28.21
C GLN A 545 0.53 1.33 -26.92
N LEU A 546 1.25 0.21 -27.01
CA LEU A 546 1.79 -0.53 -25.88
C LEU A 546 3.32 -0.54 -25.91
N LEU A 547 3.93 -0.28 -24.76
CA LEU A 547 5.32 -0.57 -24.45
C LEU A 547 5.36 -1.35 -23.13
N THR A 548 6.09 -2.46 -23.08
CA THR A 548 6.27 -3.22 -21.84
C THR A 548 7.72 -3.70 -21.74
N LEU A 549 8.45 -3.19 -20.77
CA LEU A 549 9.76 -3.69 -20.37
C LEU A 549 9.56 -4.70 -19.23
N ILE A 550 10.12 -5.89 -19.38
CA ILE A 550 10.22 -6.89 -18.31
C ILE A 550 11.70 -7.12 -18.06
N ALA A 551 12.14 -6.91 -16.82
CA ALA A 551 13.48 -7.23 -16.37
C ALA A 551 13.46 -8.07 -15.09
N SER A 552 14.30 -9.10 -15.01
CA SER A 552 14.49 -9.93 -13.82
C SER A 552 15.98 -10.19 -13.61
N LEU A 553 16.48 -9.79 -12.45
CA LEU A 553 17.87 -9.92 -12.02
C LEU A 553 17.92 -10.91 -10.85
N PRO A 554 18.24 -12.19 -11.10
CA PRO A 554 18.41 -13.18 -10.05
C PRO A 554 19.84 -13.14 -9.49
N GLY A 555 19.99 -13.42 -8.21
CA GLY A 555 21.27 -13.76 -7.61
C GLY A 555 21.14 -14.91 -6.60
N LYS A 556 22.14 -15.78 -6.58
CA LYS A 556 22.28 -16.85 -5.60
C LYS A 556 23.63 -16.71 -4.90
N LYS A 557 23.68 -16.96 -3.60
CA LYS A 557 24.93 -17.18 -2.86
C LYS A 557 25.08 -18.64 -2.53
#